data_AF-A0A941J908-F1
#
_entry.id   AF-A0A941J908-F1
#
_cell.length_a   1.000
_cell.length_b   1.000
_cell.length_c   1.000
_cell.angle_alpha   90.00
_cell.angle_beta   90.00
_cell.angle_gamma   90.00
#
_symmetry.space_group_name_H-M   'P 1'
#
loop_
_entity.id
_entity.type
_entity.pdbx_description
1 polymer ?
#
loop_
_entity_poly.entity_id
_entity_poly.type
_entity_poly.pdbx_seq_one_letter_code
_entity_poly.pdbx_strand_id
1 'polypeptide(L)' 'MRYSLRDLRLRGGEEVPIGLYYFKTAPLLETSSEEYAFLNRNIFVGIRRPSDVQMKFYQVL' A
#
# COMPACT_ATOMS: atom_id res chain seq x y z
N MET A 1 -4.11 3.59 26.86
CA MET A 1 -4.29 2.93 25.55
C MET A 1 -3.59 1.56 25.60
N ARG A 2 -4.31 0.44 25.43
CA ARG A 2 -3.68 -0.90 25.30
C ARG A 2 -3.53 -1.22 23.82
N TYR A 3 -2.32 -1.49 23.36
CA TYR A 3 -2.06 -2.01 22.02
C TYR A 3 -2.41 -3.50 21.95
N SER A 4 -2.95 -3.93 20.81
CA SER A 4 -3.12 -5.36 20.56
C SER A 4 -1.76 -6.02 20.26
N LEU A 5 -1.67 -7.34 20.46
CA LEU A 5 -0.48 -8.11 20.07
C LEU A 5 -0.11 -7.89 18.59
N ARG A 6 -1.11 -7.70 17.71
CA ARG A 6 -0.86 -7.38 16.30
C ARG A 6 -0.12 -6.06 16.13
N ASP A 7 -0.54 -5.01 16.84
CA ASP A 7 0.09 -3.68 16.72
C ASP A 7 1.54 -3.69 17.18
N LEU A 8 1.85 -4.48 18.22
CA LEU A 8 3.21 -4.66 18.71
C LEU A 8 4.09 -5.37 17.66
N ARG A 9 3.56 -6.41 17.01
CA ARG A 9 4.25 -7.11 15.90
C ARG A 9 4.51 -6.18 14.71
N LEU A 10 3.49 -5.43 14.28
CA LEU A 10 3.62 -4.46 13.18
C LEU A 10 4.70 -3.41 13.48
N ARG A 11 4.79 -2.93 14.73
CA ARG A 11 5.82 -1.97 15.16
C ARG A 11 7.21 -2.58 15.29
N GLY A 12 7.29 -3.85 15.67
CA GLY A 12 8.53 -4.61 15.73
C GLY A 12 9.08 -5.02 14.36
N GLY A 13 8.36 -4.75 13.27
CA GLY A 13 8.74 -5.20 11.93
C GLY A 13 8.55 -6.70 11.71
N GLU A 14 7.85 -7.39 12.62
CA GLU A 14 7.50 -8.79 12.45
C GLU A 14 6.51 -8.96 11.30
N GLU A 15 6.59 -10.09 10.59
CA GLU A 15 5.63 -10.42 9.55
C GLU A 15 4.24 -10.64 10.16
N VAL A 16 3.27 -9.88 9.66
CA VAL A 16 1.86 -10.04 10.00
C VAL A 16 1.11 -10.34 8.71
N PRO A 17 0.24 -11.37 8.66
CA PRO A 17 -0.58 -11.65 7.49
C PRO A 17 -1.44 -10.45 7.06
N ILE A 18 -1.46 -10.18 5.75
CA ILE A 18 -2.05 -8.95 5.18
C ILE A 18 -3.56 -8.79 5.37
N GLY A 19 -4.29 -9.90 5.59
CA GLY A 19 -5.72 -9.90 5.89
C GLY A 19 -6.05 -9.52 7.34
N LEU A 20 -5.03 -9.43 8.22
CA LEU A 20 -5.22 -9.16 9.65
C LEU A 20 -5.09 -7.69 10.02
N TYR A 21 -4.79 -6.82 9.06
CA TYR A 21 -4.69 -5.38 9.25
C TYR A 21 -5.17 -4.62 8.00
N TYR A 22 -5.70 -3.42 8.21
CA TYR A 22 -6.09 -2.54 7.11
C TYR A 22 -4.97 -1.53 6.85
N PHE A 23 -4.25 -1.71 5.74
CA PHE A 23 -3.25 -0.75 5.28
C PHE A 23 -3.30 -0.63 3.75
N LYS A 24 -4.15 0.29 3.29
CA LYS A 24 -4.39 0.59 1.88
C LYS A 24 -4.03 2.05 1.59
N THR A 25 -3.62 2.33 0.36
CA THR A 25 -3.32 3.69 -0.10
C THR A 25 -3.93 3.95 -1.48
N ALA A 26 -4.09 5.22 -1.83
CA ALA A 26 -4.40 5.64 -3.20
C ALA A 26 -3.26 6.56 -3.67
N PRO A 27 -2.23 6.02 -4.36
CA PRO A 27 -1.14 6.84 -4.88
C PRO A 27 -1.66 7.80 -5.96
N LEU A 28 -1.06 8.98 -6.01
CA LEU A 28 -1.08 9.83 -7.19
C LEU A 28 0.22 9.59 -7.96
N LEU A 29 0.13 9.36 -9.26
CA LEU A 29 1.27 9.13 -10.13
C LEU A 29 1.32 10.22 -11.19
N GLU A 30 2.53 10.72 -11.47
CA GLU A 30 2.78 11.72 -12.50
C GLU A 30 4.02 11.34 -13.32
N THR A 31 3.91 11.42 -14.64
CA THR A 31 5.01 11.16 -15.58
C THR A 31 4.84 11.95 -16.86
N SER A 32 5.95 12.36 -17.48
CA SER A 32 5.97 13.01 -18.79
C SER A 32 6.12 12.02 -19.96
N SER A 33 6.38 10.74 -19.68
CA SER A 33 6.50 9.72 -20.72
C SER A 33 5.13 9.40 -21.33
N GLU A 34 5.03 9.47 -22.65
CA GLU A 34 3.81 9.10 -23.37
C GLU A 34 3.45 7.62 -23.18
N GLU A 35 4.44 6.73 -23.14
CA GLU A 35 4.25 5.29 -22.90
C GLU A 35 3.49 5.03 -21.59
N TYR A 36 3.73 5.86 -20.57
CA TYR A 36 3.14 5.72 -19.24
C TYR A 36 2.06 6.76 -18.95
N ALA A 37 1.56 7.49 -19.97
CA ALA A 37 0.59 8.57 -19.79
C ALA A 37 -0.74 8.12 -19.16
N PHE A 38 -1.04 6.82 -19.18
CA PHE A 38 -2.19 6.24 -18.48
C PHE A 38 -2.08 6.37 -16.96
N LEU A 39 -0.86 6.40 -16.39
CA LEU A 39 -0.66 6.56 -14.95
C LEU A 39 -1.19 7.89 -14.42
N ASN A 40 -1.12 8.95 -15.23
CA ASN A 40 -1.57 10.29 -14.86
C ASN A 40 -3.11 10.43 -14.83
N ARG A 41 -3.84 9.50 -15.43
CA ARG A 41 -5.27 9.66 -15.73
C ARG A 41 -6.14 8.58 -15.09
N ASN A 42 -5.54 7.66 -14.34
CA ASN A 42 -6.23 6.53 -13.72
C ASN A 42 -6.07 6.55 -12.20
N ILE A 43 -7.08 6.00 -11.52
CA ILE A 43 -7.04 5.79 -10.07
C ILE A 43 -6.38 4.43 -9.79
N PHE A 44 -5.46 4.43 -8.84
CA PHE A 44 -4.79 3.23 -8.37
C PHE A 44 -5.04 3.00 -6.88
N VAL A 45 -5.07 1.73 -6.48
CA VAL A 45 -5.07 1.32 -5.06
C VAL A 45 -3.81 0.54 -4.75
N GLY A 46 -3.11 0.94 -3.69
CA GLY A 46 -1.91 0.30 -3.16
C GLY A 46 -2.22 -0.55 -1.91
N ILE A 47 -1.47 -1.65 -1.74
CA ILE A 47 -1.39 -2.38 -0.47
C ILE A 47 0.04 -2.23 0.05
N ARG A 48 0.21 -1.88 1.34
CA ARG A 48 1.53 -1.65 1.96
C ARG A 48 1.80 -2.67 3.07
N ARG A 49 3.03 -3.21 3.14
CA ARG A 49 3.51 -3.94 4.31
C ARG A 49 4.24 -3.01 5.30
N PRO A 50 4.16 -3.26 6.62
CA PRO A 50 4.79 -2.40 7.63
C PRO A 50 6.31 -2.52 7.67
N SER A 51 6.82 -3.75 7.55
CA SER A 51 8.24 -4.08 7.65
C SER A 51 9.02 -3.66 6.40
N ASP A 52 8.43 -3.86 5.22
CA ASP A 52 8.98 -3.44 3.93
C ASP A 52 7.89 -2.82 3.07
N VAL A 53 8.17 -1.69 2.42
CA VAL A 53 7.19 -1.04 1.55
C VAL A 53 7.13 -1.76 0.21
N GLN A 54 6.41 -2.87 0.16
CA GLN A 54 5.95 -3.45 -1.10
C GLN A 54 4.59 -2.88 -1.44
N MET A 55 4.47 -2.30 -2.63
CA MET A 55 3.23 -1.73 -3.17
C MET A 55 2.76 -2.56 -4.36
N LYS A 56 1.50 -2.96 -4.33
CA LYS A 56 0.82 -3.54 -5.50
C LYS A 56 -0.28 -2.60 -5.93
N PHE A 57 -0.20 -2.11 -7.16
CA PHE A 57 -1.16 -1.19 -7.75
C PHE A 57 -2.24 -1.92 -8.53
N TYR A 58 -3.48 -1.47 -8.41
CA TYR A 58 -4.62 -1.97 -9.17
C TYR A 58 -5.30 -0.78 -9.84
N GLN A 59 -5.54 -0.86 -11.16
CA GLN A 59 -6.32 0.12 -11.89
C GLN A 59 -7.82 -0.15 -11.69
N VAL A 60 -8.60 0.92 -11.48
CA VAL A 60 -10.06 0.85 -11.43
C VAL A 60 -10.61 0.99 -12.85
N LEU A 61 -11.46 0.05 -13.28
CA LEU A 61 -12.11 0.01 -14.60
C LEU A 61 -13.56 0.53 -14.52
#